data_AF-A0A538H8Q9-F1
#
_entry.id   AF-A0A538H8Q9-F1
#
_cell.length_a   1.000
_cell.length_b   1.000
_cell.length_c   1.000
_cell.angle_alpha   90.00
_cell.angle_beta   90.00
_cell.angle_gamma   90.00
#
_symmetry.space_group_name_H-M   'P 1'
#
loop_
_entity.id
_entity.type
_entity.pdbx_description
1 polymer ?
#
loop_
_entity_poly.entity_id
_entity_poly.type
_entity_poly.pdbx_seq_one_letter_code
_entity_poly.pdbx_strand_id
1 'polypeptide(L)'
;MARALALGALIALAAPGATTARHAAVSLSARALAPTPDPEDTFNPLGRRGWDVPISLEASADPPCDSLVLRYAYRVSFDRRLVETYSGSYDVPGPHFSDQVSVRDAGSKIRYTAVAVCAATGESSPTASVAASVPPHTCDDGPIRVAALRGRAWREDLDVMNKLRPLRRGDFVVDAYALKVGARSRLVLAAPECDRLLYRIDGPTPAATGSYRRRGRGDSFAIDGGSVRARGDRHAGGIDVRGAWVEPLGERPSTYDLRLARRSVRVRVLRGSVRIRNVRPRIVVLAGEEALVRCGKRRPCVATVSR
;
A
#
# COMPACT_ATOMS: atom_id res chain seq x y z
N MET A 1 -79.15 2.40 -66.00
CA MET A 1 -78.15 3.20 -65.24
C MET A 1 -77.25 2.25 -64.47
N ALA A 2 -75.92 2.41 -64.64
CA ALA A 2 -74.76 1.93 -63.86
C ALA A 2 -74.83 0.58 -63.11
N ARG A 3 -74.06 -0.47 -63.48
CA ARG A 3 -72.64 -0.77 -63.08
C ARG A 3 -72.48 -0.92 -61.55
N ALA A 4 -71.77 -1.87 -60.95
CA ALA A 4 -70.88 -2.99 -61.32
C ALA A 4 -70.49 -3.66 -59.96
N LEU A 5 -70.54 -5.00 -59.81
CA LEU A 5 -69.41 -5.94 -59.70
C LEU A 5 -68.57 -6.00 -58.39
N ALA A 6 -68.26 -7.27 -58.05
CA ALA A 6 -67.09 -7.83 -57.34
C ALA A 6 -67.16 -7.89 -55.80
N LEU A 7 -67.32 -9.05 -55.15
CA LEU A 7 -66.46 -10.26 -55.02
C LEU A 7 -65.09 -9.98 -54.38
N GLY A 8 -64.80 -10.66 -53.26
CA GLY A 8 -63.44 -10.67 -52.68
C GLY A 8 -63.37 -11.28 -51.29
N ALA A 9 -63.23 -12.60 -51.21
CA ALA A 9 -62.83 -13.32 -50.00
C ALA A 9 -61.41 -12.92 -49.58
N LEU A 10 -61.21 -12.60 -48.30
CA LEU A 10 -59.90 -12.37 -47.71
C LEU A 10 -59.52 -13.55 -46.81
N ILE A 11 -58.74 -14.45 -47.38
CA ILE A 11 -57.84 -15.36 -46.69
C ILE A 11 -56.72 -14.50 -46.09
N ALA A 12 -56.65 -14.36 -44.77
CA ALA A 12 -55.49 -13.79 -44.10
C ALA A 12 -54.62 -14.93 -43.59
N LEU A 13 -53.50 -15.13 -44.29
CA LEU A 13 -52.44 -16.07 -43.98
C LEU A 13 -51.91 -15.89 -42.55
N ALA A 14 -51.69 -17.02 -41.87
CA ALA A 14 -50.82 -17.11 -40.72
C ALA A 14 -49.44 -16.55 -41.08
N ALA A 15 -49.01 -15.49 -40.39
CA ALA A 15 -47.65 -15.00 -40.48
C ALA A 15 -46.69 -16.05 -39.88
N PRO A 16 -45.62 -16.46 -40.58
CA PRO A 16 -44.58 -17.29 -40.01
C PRO A 16 -43.91 -16.51 -38.88
N GLY A 17 -43.72 -17.17 -37.74
CA GLY A 17 -43.09 -16.59 -36.57
C GLY A 17 -41.77 -15.92 -36.92
N ALA A 18 -41.68 -14.62 -36.64
CA ALA A 18 -40.42 -13.93 -36.49
C ALA A 18 -39.69 -14.56 -35.30
N THR A 19 -38.90 -15.59 -35.57
CA THR A 19 -37.81 -16.00 -34.68
C THR A 19 -36.86 -14.82 -34.61
N THR A 20 -37.03 -13.97 -33.60
CA THR A 20 -35.98 -13.08 -33.15
C THR A 20 -34.75 -13.94 -32.93
N ALA A 21 -33.74 -13.80 -33.79
CA ALA A 21 -32.45 -14.41 -33.56
C ALA A 21 -32.03 -13.99 -32.14
N ARG A 22 -31.94 -14.95 -31.22
CA ARG A 22 -31.35 -14.68 -29.90
C ARG A 22 -29.95 -14.17 -30.21
N HIS A 23 -29.70 -12.89 -29.95
CA HIS A 23 -28.33 -12.42 -29.94
C HIS A 23 -27.60 -13.26 -28.93
N ALA A 24 -26.49 -13.84 -29.38
CA ALA A 24 -25.63 -14.55 -28.49
C ALA A 24 -25.14 -13.52 -27.43
N ALA A 25 -25.09 -13.95 -26.19
CA ALA A 25 -24.90 -13.06 -25.05
C ALA A 25 -23.76 -13.62 -24.23
N VAL A 26 -22.58 -13.03 -24.41
CA VAL A 26 -21.45 -13.23 -23.51
C VAL A 26 -21.59 -12.22 -22.36
N SER A 27 -21.61 -12.71 -21.12
CA SER A 27 -21.61 -11.88 -19.93
C SER A 27 -20.34 -12.12 -19.11
N LEU A 28 -19.83 -11.05 -18.51
CA LEU A 28 -18.71 -11.09 -17.58
C LEU A 28 -19.04 -10.19 -16.40
N SER A 29 -18.86 -10.72 -15.19
CA SER A 29 -18.90 -9.95 -13.95
C SER A 29 -17.52 -9.98 -13.29
N ALA A 30 -17.18 -8.88 -12.61
CA ALA A 30 -15.94 -8.75 -11.86
C ALA A 30 -16.22 -8.08 -10.51
N ARG A 31 -15.73 -8.67 -9.42
CA ARG A 31 -15.95 -8.18 -8.06
C ARG A 31 -14.69 -8.27 -7.22
N ALA A 32 -14.34 -7.18 -6.55
CA ALA A 32 -13.28 -7.18 -5.55
C ALA A 32 -13.78 -7.83 -4.26
N LEU A 33 -12.97 -8.74 -3.71
CA LEU A 33 -13.23 -9.41 -2.45
C LEU A 33 -12.55 -8.67 -1.29
N ALA A 34 -12.76 -9.16 -0.07
CA ALA A 34 -12.10 -8.60 1.11
C ALA A 34 -10.57 -8.78 1.01
N PRO A 35 -9.77 -7.82 1.46
CA PRO A 35 -8.32 -7.98 1.52
C PRO A 35 -7.91 -9.17 2.38
N THR A 36 -6.95 -9.95 1.93
CA THR A 36 -6.42 -11.13 2.63
C THR A 36 -4.90 -11.04 2.75
N PRO A 37 -4.29 -11.67 3.77
CA PRO A 37 -2.84 -11.72 3.82
C PRO A 37 -2.23 -12.40 2.59
N ASP A 38 -1.07 -11.94 2.12
CA ASP A 38 -0.34 -12.55 0.99
C ASP A 38 0.05 -14.00 1.36
N PRO A 39 -0.48 -15.01 0.64
CA PRO A 39 -0.24 -16.41 0.97
C PRO A 39 1.14 -16.93 0.53
N GLU A 40 1.86 -16.23 -0.36
CA GLU A 40 3.12 -16.70 -0.95
C GLU A 40 4.37 -16.27 -0.17
N ASP A 41 4.26 -15.31 0.75
CA ASP A 41 5.40 -14.74 1.45
C ASP A 41 5.62 -15.30 2.87
N THR A 42 6.20 -16.50 2.95
CA THR A 42 6.61 -17.11 4.23
C THR A 42 8.04 -16.75 4.67
N PHE A 43 8.87 -16.14 3.80
CA PHE A 43 10.32 -16.03 3.99
C PHE A 43 10.98 -14.70 3.60
N ASN A 44 10.27 -13.72 3.02
CA ASN A 44 10.93 -12.57 2.41
C ASN A 44 10.24 -11.24 2.79
N PRO A 45 10.57 -10.63 3.94
CA PRO A 45 9.76 -9.53 4.52
C PRO A 45 10.00 -8.11 3.97
N LEU A 46 10.80 -7.92 2.90
CA LEU A 46 11.34 -6.59 2.52
C LEU A 46 10.77 -5.95 1.24
N GLY A 47 9.53 -6.26 0.85
CA GLY A 47 8.90 -5.42 -0.17
C GLY A 47 7.39 -5.43 -0.10
N ARG A 48 6.78 -4.42 0.52
CA ARG A 48 5.33 -4.11 0.48
C ARG A 48 4.38 -5.22 0.95
N ARG A 49 4.92 -6.24 1.61
CA ARG A 49 4.39 -7.61 1.60
C ARG A 49 3.37 -7.89 2.69
N GLY A 50 2.35 -8.64 2.29
CA GLY A 50 1.48 -9.32 3.23
C GLY A 50 0.01 -9.04 3.02
N TRP A 51 -0.45 -8.25 2.04
CA TRP A 51 -1.88 -8.04 1.80
C TRP A 51 -2.24 -7.91 0.33
N ASP A 52 -3.21 -8.71 -0.08
CA ASP A 52 -3.74 -8.79 -1.43
C ASP A 52 -5.23 -8.46 -1.44
N VAL A 53 -5.74 -8.00 -2.59
CA VAL A 53 -7.17 -7.97 -2.85
C VAL A 53 -7.49 -8.93 -4.00
N PRO A 54 -8.18 -10.05 -3.71
CA PRO A 54 -8.64 -10.95 -4.77
C PRO A 54 -9.75 -10.29 -5.59
N ILE A 55 -9.71 -10.46 -6.91
CA ILE A 55 -10.78 -10.08 -7.84
C ILE A 55 -11.40 -11.36 -8.37
N SER A 56 -12.65 -11.60 -7.98
CA SER A 56 -13.46 -12.69 -8.50
C SER A 56 -14.03 -12.31 -9.87
N LEU A 57 -13.91 -13.23 -10.81
CA LEU A 57 -14.39 -13.10 -12.19
C LEU A 57 -15.35 -14.24 -12.48
N GLU A 58 -16.50 -13.92 -13.06
CA GLU A 58 -17.48 -14.92 -13.50
C GLU A 58 -17.94 -14.58 -14.91
N ALA A 59 -17.80 -15.51 -15.86
CA ALA A 59 -18.29 -15.31 -17.22
C ALA A 59 -19.15 -16.48 -17.70
N SER A 60 -20.03 -16.17 -18.66
CA SER A 60 -20.90 -17.14 -19.31
C SER A 60 -21.27 -16.71 -20.71
N ALA A 61 -21.60 -17.66 -21.59
CA ALA A 61 -22.16 -17.40 -22.91
C ALA A 61 -23.49 -18.14 -23.12
N ASP A 62 -24.48 -17.47 -23.72
CA ASP A 62 -25.74 -18.06 -24.19
C ASP A 62 -26.02 -17.63 -25.64
N PRO A 63 -26.02 -18.54 -26.63
CA PRO A 63 -25.78 -19.97 -26.53
C PRO A 63 -24.35 -20.31 -26.05
N PRO A 64 -24.13 -21.51 -25.48
CA PRO A 64 -22.84 -21.94 -24.94
C PRO A 64 -21.70 -21.84 -25.96
N CYS A 65 -20.56 -21.32 -25.52
CA CYS A 65 -19.32 -21.32 -26.29
C CYS A 65 -18.38 -22.43 -25.81
N ASP A 66 -17.70 -23.10 -26.73
CA ASP A 66 -16.73 -24.17 -26.40
C ASP A 66 -15.51 -23.63 -25.62
N SER A 67 -15.16 -22.37 -25.87
CA SER A 67 -14.07 -21.68 -25.20
C SER A 67 -14.35 -20.17 -25.11
N LEU A 68 -13.98 -19.59 -23.97
CA LEU A 68 -14.00 -18.16 -23.73
C LEU A 68 -12.56 -17.64 -23.62
N VAL A 69 -12.24 -16.58 -24.37
CA VAL A 69 -10.99 -15.83 -24.25
C VAL A 69 -11.23 -14.65 -23.32
N LEU A 70 -10.58 -14.64 -22.16
CA LEU A 70 -10.60 -13.47 -21.29
C LEU A 70 -9.46 -12.52 -21.67
N ARG A 71 -9.78 -11.27 -21.94
CA ARG A 71 -8.81 -10.19 -22.10
C ARG A 71 -8.93 -9.24 -20.93
N TYR A 72 -7.82 -8.95 -20.27
CA TYR A 72 -7.83 -8.10 -19.09
C TYR A 72 -6.69 -7.09 -19.10
N ALA A 73 -6.89 -6.02 -18.34
CA ALA A 73 -5.88 -5.06 -18.01
C ALA A 73 -6.07 -4.58 -16.57
N TYR A 74 -4.98 -4.35 -15.87
CA TYR A 74 -5.02 -3.71 -14.57
C TYR A 74 -4.00 -2.59 -14.46
N ARG A 75 -4.36 -1.58 -13.68
CA ARG A 75 -3.53 -0.42 -13.35
C ARG A 75 -3.41 -0.34 -11.84
N VAL A 76 -2.18 -0.38 -11.34
CA VAL A 76 -1.89 -0.20 -9.92
C VAL A 76 -1.37 1.20 -9.70
N SER A 77 -1.97 1.89 -8.73
CA SER A 77 -1.55 3.23 -8.35
C SER A 77 -1.22 3.32 -6.87
N PHE A 78 -0.06 3.87 -6.56
CA PHE A 78 0.41 4.11 -5.21
C PHE A 78 0.74 5.60 -5.06
N ASP A 79 0.27 6.24 -3.99
CA ASP A 79 0.44 7.69 -3.78
C ASP A 79 0.03 8.57 -4.96
N ARG A 80 -1.12 8.22 -5.56
CA ARG A 80 -1.70 8.92 -6.72
C ARG A 80 -0.87 8.81 -7.99
N ARG A 81 0.09 7.88 -8.05
CA ARG A 81 0.94 7.64 -9.21
C ARG A 81 0.71 6.25 -9.73
N LEU A 82 0.65 6.12 -11.05
CA LEU A 82 0.68 4.82 -11.70
C LEU A 82 2.04 4.18 -11.44
N VAL A 83 2.06 3.02 -10.79
CA VAL A 83 3.28 2.26 -10.49
C VAL A 83 3.42 1.05 -11.38
N GLU A 84 2.29 0.46 -11.79
CA GLU A 84 2.27 -0.71 -12.65
C GLU A 84 1.09 -0.63 -13.62
N THR A 85 1.29 -1.15 -14.82
CA THR A 85 0.22 -1.42 -15.79
C THR A 85 0.54 -2.73 -16.46
N TYR A 86 -0.46 -3.59 -16.49
CA TYR A 86 -0.36 -4.90 -17.11
C TYR A 86 -1.61 -5.16 -17.94
N SER A 87 -1.44 -5.92 -19.01
CA SER A 87 -2.52 -6.43 -19.83
C SER A 87 -2.17 -7.83 -20.28
N GLY A 88 -3.17 -8.71 -20.30
CA GLY A 88 -2.98 -10.08 -20.72
C GLY A 88 -4.27 -10.68 -21.25
N SER A 89 -4.15 -11.94 -21.66
CA SER A 89 -5.29 -12.76 -22.01
C SER A 89 -5.00 -14.21 -21.70
N TYR A 90 -6.05 -14.97 -21.41
CA TYR A 90 -5.98 -16.42 -21.29
C TYR A 90 -7.28 -17.05 -21.78
N ASP A 91 -7.16 -18.28 -22.25
CA ASP A 91 -8.29 -19.08 -22.73
C ASP A 91 -8.83 -19.93 -21.58
N VAL A 92 -10.16 -20.02 -21.51
CA VAL A 92 -10.86 -20.86 -20.54
C VAL A 92 -11.77 -21.83 -21.28
N PRO A 93 -11.54 -23.15 -21.15
CA PRO A 93 -12.39 -24.13 -21.79
C PRO A 93 -13.77 -24.19 -21.12
N GLY A 94 -14.80 -24.32 -21.95
CA GLY A 94 -16.19 -24.46 -21.53
C GLY A 94 -16.98 -23.15 -21.48
N PRO A 95 -18.31 -23.26 -21.29
CA PRO A 95 -19.23 -22.13 -21.46
C PRO A 95 -19.34 -21.22 -20.23
N HIS A 96 -18.75 -21.62 -19.10
CA HIS A 96 -18.75 -20.89 -17.84
C HIS A 96 -17.37 -20.96 -17.20
N PHE A 97 -16.94 -19.88 -16.55
CA PHE A 97 -15.76 -19.93 -15.69
C PHE A 97 -15.89 -19.04 -14.45
N SER A 98 -15.13 -19.42 -13.42
CA SER A 98 -14.89 -18.62 -12.22
C SER A 98 -13.40 -18.63 -11.91
N ASP A 99 -12.83 -17.45 -11.66
CA ASP A 99 -11.40 -17.30 -11.34
C ASP A 99 -11.18 -16.22 -10.27
N GLN A 100 -10.02 -16.22 -9.63
CA GLN A 100 -9.57 -15.21 -8.68
C GLN A 100 -8.17 -14.69 -9.04
N VAL A 101 -8.08 -13.39 -9.28
CA VAL A 101 -6.79 -12.71 -9.52
C VAL A 101 -6.42 -11.93 -8.27
N SER A 102 -5.31 -12.28 -7.62
CA SER A 102 -4.77 -11.51 -6.51
C SER A 102 -3.98 -10.32 -7.01
N VAL A 103 -4.33 -9.13 -6.55
CA VAL A 103 -3.56 -7.92 -6.83
C VAL A 103 -2.92 -7.42 -5.54
N ARG A 104 -1.60 -7.26 -5.59
CA ARG A 104 -0.72 -7.00 -4.46
C ARG A 104 -0.57 -5.49 -4.20
N ASP A 105 0.11 -5.17 -3.10
CA ASP A 105 0.61 -3.85 -2.65
C ASP A 105 -0.28 -3.12 -1.62
N ALA A 106 0.07 -3.26 -0.34
CA ALA A 106 -0.54 -2.49 0.75
C ALA A 106 -0.53 -0.98 0.45
N GLY A 107 -1.70 -0.34 0.55
CA GLY A 107 -1.89 1.09 0.29
C GLY A 107 -2.08 1.46 -1.19
N SER A 108 -2.00 0.50 -2.11
CA SER A 108 -2.28 0.72 -3.52
C SER A 108 -3.79 0.77 -3.84
N LYS A 109 -4.10 1.47 -4.92
CA LYS A 109 -5.42 1.47 -5.56
C LYS A 109 -5.31 0.83 -6.93
N ILE A 110 -6.23 -0.07 -7.20
CA ILE A 110 -6.22 -0.91 -8.38
C ILE A 110 -7.46 -0.59 -9.20
N ARG A 111 -7.27 -0.47 -10.51
CA ARG A 111 -8.36 -0.48 -11.47
C ARG A 111 -8.16 -1.66 -12.41
N TYR A 112 -9.09 -2.59 -12.37
CA TYR A 112 -9.11 -3.78 -13.22
C TYR A 112 -10.24 -3.65 -14.24
N THR A 113 -9.96 -4.06 -15.47
CA THR A 113 -10.91 -4.09 -16.57
C THR A 113 -10.75 -5.41 -17.32
N ALA A 114 -11.86 -6.05 -17.65
CA ALA A 114 -11.84 -7.29 -18.44
C ALA A 114 -13.02 -7.39 -19.40
N VAL A 115 -12.84 -8.20 -20.44
CA VAL A 115 -13.83 -8.56 -21.45
C VAL A 115 -13.68 -10.05 -21.73
N ALA A 116 -14.79 -10.79 -21.76
CA ALA A 116 -14.83 -12.16 -22.22
C ALA A 116 -15.25 -12.20 -23.69
N VAL A 117 -14.62 -13.06 -24.49
CA VAL A 117 -14.89 -13.20 -25.92
C VAL A 117 -15.10 -14.67 -26.25
N CYS A 118 -16.19 -15.01 -26.93
CA CYS A 118 -16.39 -16.36 -27.44
C CYS A 118 -15.37 -16.65 -28.55
N ALA A 119 -14.55 -17.69 -28.40
CA ALA A 119 -13.44 -17.95 -29.31
C ALA A 119 -13.89 -18.23 -30.75
N ALA A 120 -15.01 -18.95 -30.92
CA ALA A 120 -15.50 -19.36 -32.23
C ALA A 120 -16.22 -18.23 -32.99
N THR A 121 -17.00 -17.40 -32.29
CA THR A 121 -17.84 -16.37 -32.91
C THR A 121 -17.21 -14.97 -32.86
N GLY A 122 -16.23 -14.76 -31.98
CA GLY A 122 -15.65 -13.45 -31.71
C GLY A 122 -16.57 -12.49 -30.93
N GLU A 123 -17.75 -12.96 -30.50
CA GLU A 123 -18.69 -12.15 -29.76
C GLU A 123 -18.16 -11.83 -28.36
N SER A 124 -18.35 -10.59 -27.92
CA SER A 124 -17.74 -10.07 -26.70
C SER A 124 -18.76 -9.61 -25.66
N SER A 125 -18.43 -9.81 -24.40
CA SER A 125 -19.15 -9.18 -23.30
C SER A 125 -18.95 -7.66 -23.29
N PRO A 126 -19.84 -6.91 -22.65
CA PRO A 126 -19.50 -5.57 -22.16
C PRO A 126 -18.23 -5.62 -21.29
N THR A 127 -17.49 -4.51 -21.23
CA THR A 127 -16.31 -4.41 -20.36
C THR A 127 -16.74 -4.37 -18.90
N ALA A 128 -16.33 -5.37 -18.13
CA ALA A 128 -16.41 -5.35 -16.68
C ALA A 128 -15.28 -4.44 -16.14
N SER A 129 -15.60 -3.56 -15.21
CA SER A 129 -14.60 -2.73 -14.52
C SER A 129 -14.83 -2.76 -13.03
N VAL A 130 -13.76 -3.01 -12.28
CA VAL A 130 -13.77 -2.99 -10.83
C VAL A 130 -12.61 -2.17 -10.30
N ALA A 131 -12.87 -1.43 -9.22
CA ALA A 131 -11.86 -0.70 -8.48
C ALA A 131 -11.73 -1.30 -7.09
N ALA A 132 -10.48 -1.50 -6.66
CA ALA A 132 -10.15 -1.99 -5.34
C ALA A 132 -9.13 -1.05 -4.69
N SER A 133 -9.12 -1.04 -3.36
CA SER A 133 -8.07 -0.37 -2.59
C SER A 133 -7.55 -1.37 -1.57
N VAL A 134 -6.25 -1.64 -1.62
CA VAL A 134 -5.58 -2.46 -0.61
C VAL A 134 -5.35 -1.55 0.60
N PRO A 135 -5.86 -1.87 1.79
CA PRO A 135 -5.59 -1.06 2.97
C PRO A 135 -4.08 -1.00 3.23
N PRO A 136 -3.56 0.09 3.80
CA PRO A 136 -2.12 0.22 4.05
C PRO A 136 -1.62 -0.68 5.18
N HIS A 137 -2.49 -1.23 6.02
CA HIS A 137 -2.12 -2.10 7.16
C HIS A 137 -0.93 -1.57 7.96
N THR A 138 -0.89 -0.25 8.21
CA THR A 138 0.25 0.46 8.79
C THR A 138 0.74 -0.09 10.13
N CYS A 139 -0.12 -0.79 10.89
CA CYS A 139 0.25 -1.35 12.18
C CYS A 139 0.87 -2.76 12.12
N ASP A 140 0.98 -3.34 10.93
CA ASP A 140 1.54 -4.67 10.70
C ASP A 140 2.59 -4.58 9.59
N ASP A 141 3.62 -3.77 9.85
CA ASP A 141 4.75 -3.43 8.97
C ASP A 141 4.39 -2.67 7.69
N GLY A 142 3.13 -2.27 7.54
CA GLY A 142 2.66 -1.55 6.37
C GLY A 142 3.14 -0.09 6.26
N PRO A 143 2.94 0.54 5.09
CA PRO A 143 3.28 1.93 4.82
C PRO A 143 2.79 2.94 5.87
N ILE A 144 3.64 3.89 6.28
CA ILE A 144 3.26 4.97 7.20
C ILE A 144 2.95 6.25 6.42
N ARG A 145 1.82 6.89 6.74
CA ARG A 145 1.35 8.09 6.02
C ARG A 145 2.13 9.36 6.39
N VAL A 146 2.41 10.19 5.40
CA VAL A 146 2.83 11.59 5.54
C VAL A 146 1.63 12.43 6.01
N ALA A 147 1.49 12.57 7.32
CA ALA A 147 0.41 13.34 7.94
C ALA A 147 0.53 14.85 7.69
N ALA A 148 1.77 15.37 7.68
CA ALA A 148 2.06 16.76 7.36
C ALA A 148 3.46 16.93 6.76
N LEU A 149 3.62 17.92 5.89
CA LEU A 149 4.90 18.31 5.33
C LEU A 149 4.98 19.84 5.21
N ARG A 150 6.05 20.43 5.73
CA ARG A 150 6.43 21.83 5.54
C ARG A 150 7.80 21.89 4.87
N GLY A 151 7.93 22.63 3.78
CA GLY A 151 9.17 22.67 3.00
C GLY A 151 9.24 21.48 2.03
N ARG A 152 10.38 20.79 1.97
CA ARG A 152 10.62 19.71 1.00
C ARG A 152 11.10 18.43 1.68
N ALA A 153 10.59 17.30 1.21
CA ALA A 153 11.08 15.98 1.56
C ALA A 153 11.00 15.07 0.33
N TRP A 154 11.86 14.06 0.29
CA TRP A 154 11.93 13.09 -0.78
C TRP A 154 12.09 11.69 -0.20
N ARG A 155 11.63 10.69 -0.93
CA ARG A 155 11.93 9.29 -0.66
C ARG A 155 12.62 8.64 -1.87
N GLU A 156 13.37 7.60 -1.62
CA GLU A 156 14.03 6.75 -2.60
C GLU A 156 13.56 5.33 -2.34
N ASP A 157 12.79 4.77 -3.28
CA ASP A 157 12.11 3.48 -3.12
C ASP A 157 13.07 2.34 -3.52
N LEU A 158 13.08 1.22 -2.77
CA LEU A 158 13.95 0.06 -3.05
C LEU A 158 13.89 -0.43 -4.51
N ASP A 159 12.70 -0.40 -5.12
CA ASP A 159 12.46 -0.91 -6.48
C ASP A 159 13.03 0.01 -7.59
N VAL A 160 13.31 1.27 -7.27
CA VAL A 160 13.82 2.26 -8.24
C VAL A 160 14.96 3.05 -7.59
N MET A 161 16.07 2.34 -7.39
CA MET A 161 17.31 2.90 -6.86
C MET A 161 17.76 4.14 -7.65
N ASN A 162 18.31 5.12 -6.93
CA ASN A 162 18.82 6.40 -7.43
C ASN A 162 17.77 7.41 -7.92
N LYS A 163 16.46 7.19 -7.70
CA LYS A 163 15.42 8.18 -8.04
C LYS A 163 14.76 8.78 -6.81
N LEU A 164 15.16 10.01 -6.47
CA LEU A 164 14.49 10.78 -5.42
C LEU A 164 13.11 11.25 -5.87
N ARG A 165 12.09 10.78 -5.16
CA ARG A 165 10.69 11.11 -5.38
C ARG A 165 10.25 12.15 -4.35
N PRO A 166 9.76 13.33 -4.77
CA PRO A 166 9.25 14.30 -3.82
C PRO A 166 8.02 13.74 -3.11
N LEU A 167 7.98 13.94 -1.80
CA LEU A 167 6.85 13.60 -0.94
C LEU A 167 5.88 14.77 -0.84
N ARG A 168 4.60 14.44 -0.64
CA ARG A 168 3.52 15.37 -0.33
C ARG A 168 2.74 14.85 0.86
N ARG A 169 1.95 15.74 1.47
CA ARG A 169 0.94 15.31 2.45
C ARG A 169 0.01 14.28 1.82
N GLY A 170 -0.29 13.23 2.57
CA GLY A 170 -1.14 12.11 2.15
C GLY A 170 -0.41 11.00 1.41
N ASP A 171 0.84 11.22 0.97
CA ASP A 171 1.66 10.14 0.44
C ASP A 171 2.04 9.16 1.57
N PHE A 172 2.42 7.95 1.21
CA PHE A 172 2.94 6.94 2.12
C PHE A 172 4.46 6.88 2.07
N VAL A 173 5.04 6.32 3.13
CA VAL A 173 6.45 6.02 3.23
C VAL A 173 6.54 4.54 3.60
N VAL A 174 7.07 3.75 2.68
CA VAL A 174 7.24 2.29 2.74
C VAL A 174 8.55 1.97 2.07
N ASP A 175 9.33 1.04 2.63
CA ASP A 175 10.51 0.45 1.99
C ASP A 175 11.42 1.49 1.31
N ALA A 176 11.58 2.66 1.95
CA ALA A 176 12.42 3.69 1.36
C ALA A 176 13.86 3.40 1.78
N TYR A 177 14.68 3.08 0.81
CA TYR A 177 16.13 3.01 0.94
C TYR A 177 16.68 4.30 1.57
N ALA A 178 16.11 5.44 1.17
CA ALA A 178 16.39 6.71 1.81
C ALA A 178 15.17 7.62 1.88
N LEU A 179 14.99 8.28 3.01
CA LEU A 179 14.07 9.39 3.24
C LEU A 179 14.92 10.64 3.51
N LYS A 180 14.79 11.67 2.66
CA LYS A 180 15.57 12.91 2.76
C LYS A 180 14.65 14.07 3.11
N VAL A 181 14.88 14.73 4.24
CA VAL A 181 14.18 15.97 4.62
C VAL A 181 15.09 17.16 4.36
N GLY A 182 14.61 18.15 3.61
CA GLY A 182 15.39 19.33 3.26
C GLY A 182 15.73 20.23 4.45
N ALA A 183 16.70 21.12 4.28
CA ALA A 183 17.00 22.14 5.28
C ALA A 183 15.76 23.00 5.57
N ARG A 184 15.57 23.37 6.84
CA ARG A 184 14.40 24.15 7.33
C ARG A 184 13.04 23.51 7.03
N SER A 185 13.03 22.24 6.64
CA SER A 185 11.81 21.47 6.33
C SER A 185 11.42 20.60 7.52
N ARG A 186 10.15 20.24 7.58
CA ARG A 186 9.57 19.37 8.60
C ARG A 186 8.66 18.34 7.96
N LEU A 187 8.94 17.08 8.22
CA LEU A 187 8.11 15.95 7.83
C LEU A 187 7.44 15.37 9.08
N VAL A 188 6.14 15.06 9.00
CA VAL A 188 5.42 14.32 10.03
C VAL A 188 4.89 13.05 9.42
N LEU A 189 5.39 11.92 9.90
CA LEU A 189 4.86 10.58 9.64
C LEU A 189 4.00 10.20 10.84
N ALA A 190 2.78 9.70 10.61
CA ALA A 190 1.92 9.30 11.70
C ALA A 190 1.02 8.13 11.30
N ALA A 191 0.74 7.28 12.28
CA ALA A 191 -0.26 6.23 12.22
C ALA A 191 -1.08 6.30 13.53
N PRO A 192 -2.07 7.19 13.60
CA PRO A 192 -2.91 7.38 14.79
C PRO A 192 -3.54 6.08 15.32
N GLU A 193 -3.87 5.17 14.42
CA GLU A 193 -4.43 3.85 14.64
C GLU A 193 -3.46 2.84 15.26
N CYS A 194 -2.15 3.10 15.20
CA CYS A 194 -1.10 2.25 15.77
C CYS A 194 -0.59 2.88 17.07
N ASP A 195 -1.46 2.90 18.09
CA ASP A 195 -1.17 3.48 19.41
C ASP A 195 -0.64 4.93 19.35
N ARG A 196 -1.18 5.69 18.39
CA ARG A 196 -0.82 7.10 18.15
C ARG A 196 0.65 7.30 17.78
N LEU A 197 1.22 6.36 17.00
CA LEU A 197 2.55 6.45 16.42
C LEU A 197 2.74 7.78 15.68
N LEU A 198 3.84 8.47 15.97
CA LEU A 198 4.18 9.73 15.32
C LEU A 198 5.69 9.96 15.30
N TYR A 199 6.21 10.33 14.13
CA TYR A 199 7.57 10.82 13.94
C TYR A 199 7.52 12.20 13.30
N ARG A 200 7.99 13.22 14.03
CA ARG A 200 8.21 14.56 13.50
C ARG A 200 9.69 14.78 13.30
N ILE A 201 10.09 14.89 12.04
CA ILE A 201 11.48 14.97 11.58
C ILE A 201 11.74 16.38 11.07
N ASP A 202 12.64 17.11 11.71
CA ASP A 202 13.08 18.45 11.33
C ASP A 202 14.47 18.36 10.65
N GLY A 203 14.55 18.75 9.37
CA GLY A 203 15.74 18.56 8.52
C GLY A 203 16.80 19.66 8.63
N PRO A 204 18.02 19.44 8.07
CA PRO A 204 18.34 18.41 7.08
C PRO A 204 18.66 17.04 7.70
N THR A 205 17.99 16.01 7.20
CA THR A 205 18.13 14.64 7.71
C THR A 205 17.92 13.64 6.58
N PRO A 206 18.95 12.87 6.16
CA PRO A 206 18.72 11.59 5.52
C PRO A 206 18.36 10.55 6.58
N ALA A 207 17.51 9.61 6.20
CA ALA A 207 16.95 8.61 7.07
C ALA A 207 16.65 7.33 6.31
N ALA A 208 16.57 6.20 7.02
CA ALA A 208 15.90 5.00 6.51
C ALA A 208 14.52 4.88 7.17
N THR A 209 13.59 4.19 6.52
CA THR A 209 12.24 4.05 7.04
C THR A 209 12.16 2.92 8.05
N GLY A 210 11.52 3.17 9.18
CA GLY A 210 11.14 2.13 10.13
C GLY A 210 9.70 1.69 9.92
N SER A 211 9.27 0.73 10.72
CA SER A 211 7.94 0.12 10.66
C SER A 211 7.33 -0.03 12.06
N TYR A 212 6.08 -0.46 12.12
CA TYR A 212 5.36 -0.75 13.37
C TYR A 212 4.73 -2.14 13.28
N ARG A 213 4.85 -2.94 14.35
CA ARG A 213 4.32 -4.31 14.37
C ARG A 213 3.55 -4.61 15.65
N ARG A 214 2.22 -4.67 15.58
CA ARG A 214 1.33 -4.95 16.75
C ARG A 214 1.69 -6.21 17.52
N ARG A 215 2.13 -7.26 16.84
CA ARG A 215 2.46 -8.57 17.45
C ARG A 215 3.96 -8.76 17.69
N GLY A 216 4.73 -7.68 17.69
CA GLY A 216 6.18 -7.74 17.86
C GLY A 216 6.78 -6.37 18.04
N ARG A 217 7.94 -6.14 17.44
CA ARG A 217 8.60 -4.85 17.35
C ARG A 217 8.87 -4.58 15.88
N GLY A 218 8.49 -3.40 15.40
CA GLY A 218 8.82 -2.96 14.04
C GLY A 218 10.30 -2.57 13.91
N ASP A 219 10.64 -2.01 12.76
CA ASP A 219 12.00 -1.59 12.42
C ASP A 219 12.29 -0.17 12.88
N SER A 220 13.56 0.10 13.17
CA SER A 220 14.00 1.44 13.59
C SER A 220 14.11 2.40 12.40
N PHE A 221 13.69 3.65 12.60
CA PHE A 221 14.02 4.74 11.68
C PHE A 221 15.49 5.16 11.87
N ALA A 222 16.34 4.95 10.87
CA ALA A 222 17.70 5.52 10.91
C ALA A 222 17.65 7.02 10.61
N ILE A 223 18.42 7.85 11.33
CA ILE A 223 18.59 9.28 11.03
C ILE A 223 20.06 9.71 11.20
N ASP A 224 20.58 10.51 10.27
CA ASP A 224 22.00 10.94 10.32
C ASP A 224 22.21 12.43 10.60
N GLY A 225 21.13 13.21 10.66
CA GLY A 225 21.18 14.65 10.94
C GLY A 225 19.89 15.20 11.56
N GLY A 226 19.89 16.50 11.87
CA GLY A 226 18.71 17.24 12.32
C GLY A 226 18.18 16.83 13.70
N SER A 227 16.86 16.83 13.84
CA SER A 227 16.20 16.42 15.07
C SER A 227 14.89 15.70 14.81
N VAL A 228 14.53 14.78 15.71
CA VAL A 228 13.28 14.03 15.64
C VAL A 228 12.56 14.10 16.97
N ARG A 229 11.26 14.37 16.94
CA ARG A 229 10.34 14.06 18.03
C ARG A 229 9.56 12.81 17.67
N ALA A 230 9.71 11.77 18.48
CA ALA A 230 9.04 10.51 18.29
C ALA A 230 8.02 10.25 19.39
N ARG A 231 6.95 9.57 19.01
CA ARG A 231 5.95 8.98 19.90
C ARG A 231 5.65 7.57 19.43
N GLY A 232 5.80 6.61 20.32
CA GLY A 232 5.52 5.19 20.06
C GLY A 232 5.61 4.38 21.34
N ASP A 233 4.95 3.24 21.36
CA ASP A 233 5.04 2.22 22.41
C ASP A 233 6.07 1.15 22.02
N ARG A 234 6.16 0.05 22.77
CA ARG A 234 7.13 -1.04 22.52
C ARG A 234 7.03 -1.69 21.14
N HIS A 235 5.91 -1.53 20.43
CA HIS A 235 5.66 -2.12 19.13
C HIS A 235 6.24 -1.26 18.00
N ALA A 236 6.46 0.02 18.27
CA ALA A 236 7.31 0.85 17.43
C ALA A 236 8.76 0.34 17.50
N GLY A 237 9.43 0.25 16.35
CA GLY A 237 10.82 -0.21 16.31
C GLY A 237 11.74 0.66 17.16
N GLY A 238 11.87 1.93 16.77
CA GLY A 238 12.69 2.92 17.45
C GLY A 238 13.34 3.89 16.48
N ILE A 239 14.41 4.56 16.91
CA ILE A 239 15.23 5.42 16.07
C ILE A 239 16.70 5.02 16.20
N ASP A 240 17.33 4.68 15.09
CA ASP A 240 18.78 4.49 15.00
C ASP A 240 19.45 5.83 14.68
N VAL A 241 20.39 6.22 15.53
CA VAL A 241 21.19 7.44 15.42
C VAL A 241 22.65 7.07 15.55
N ARG A 242 23.34 6.95 14.40
CA ARG A 242 24.79 6.67 14.36
C ARG A 242 25.19 5.41 15.13
N GLY A 243 24.36 4.38 15.03
CA GLY A 243 24.57 3.09 15.68
C GLY A 243 24.05 3.01 17.12
N ALA A 244 23.53 4.10 17.69
CA ALA A 244 22.81 4.07 18.96
C ALA A 244 21.30 3.94 18.68
N TRP A 245 20.67 2.93 19.26
CA TRP A 245 19.25 2.63 19.01
C TRP A 245 18.40 3.08 20.19
N VAL A 246 17.51 4.04 19.94
CA VAL A 246 16.60 4.60 20.95
C VAL A 246 15.21 4.01 20.73
N GLU A 247 14.76 3.19 21.65
CA GLU A 247 13.51 2.44 21.51
C GLU A 247 12.59 2.62 22.73
N PRO A 248 11.28 2.82 22.52
CA PRO A 248 10.30 2.81 23.60
C PRO A 248 10.13 1.41 24.22
N LEU A 249 9.89 1.35 25.54
CA LEU A 249 9.85 0.11 26.32
C LEU A 249 8.46 -0.37 26.76
N GLY A 250 7.49 0.53 26.94
CA GLY A 250 6.18 0.21 27.52
C GLY A 250 5.06 0.05 26.50
N GLU A 251 3.95 -0.57 26.92
CA GLU A 251 2.68 -0.62 26.15
C GLU A 251 2.08 0.77 25.95
N ARG A 252 2.33 1.68 26.89
CA ARG A 252 1.89 3.07 26.75
C ARG A 252 2.91 3.84 25.90
N PRO A 253 2.45 4.63 24.92
CA PRO A 253 3.35 5.41 24.07
C PRO A 253 4.24 6.34 24.88
N SER A 254 5.55 6.20 24.67
CA SER A 254 6.55 7.15 25.15
C SER A 254 6.69 8.30 24.16
N THR A 255 7.07 9.48 24.62
CA THR A 255 7.35 10.63 23.76
C THR A 255 8.75 11.15 24.07
N TYR A 256 9.58 11.29 23.06
CA TYR A 256 11.00 11.62 23.23
C TYR A 256 11.54 12.44 22.06
N ASP A 257 12.51 13.31 22.38
CA ASP A 257 13.20 14.17 21.44
C ASP A 257 14.63 13.67 21.24
N LEU A 258 15.07 13.55 19.99
CA LEU A 258 16.45 13.33 19.60
C LEU A 258 16.95 14.57 18.89
N ARG A 259 18.12 15.07 19.30
CA ARG A 259 18.83 16.15 18.62
C ARG A 259 20.25 15.68 18.29
N LEU A 260 20.58 15.69 17.01
CA LEU A 260 21.89 15.27 16.53
C LEU A 260 22.82 16.48 16.45
N ALA A 261 23.97 16.36 17.10
CA ALA A 261 25.10 17.26 16.96
C ALA A 261 26.28 16.52 16.34
N ARG A 262 27.35 17.25 15.97
CA ARG A 262 28.43 16.73 15.11
C ARG A 262 29.04 15.40 15.59
N ARG A 263 29.10 15.11 16.89
CA ARG A 263 29.61 13.83 17.45
C ARG A 263 28.78 13.28 18.61
N SER A 264 27.58 13.83 18.82
CA SER A 264 26.74 13.43 19.94
C SER A 264 25.27 13.47 19.56
N VAL A 265 24.49 12.67 20.27
CA VAL A 265 23.04 12.67 20.20
C VAL A 265 22.52 12.97 21.59
N ARG A 266 21.59 13.90 21.67
CA ARG A 266 20.87 14.20 22.90
C ARG A 266 19.50 13.56 22.81
N VAL A 267 19.15 12.75 23.80
CA VAL A 267 17.87 12.04 23.91
C VAL A 267 17.16 12.56 25.15
N ARG A 268 16.07 13.30 24.97
CA ARG A 268 15.26 13.80 26.08
C ARG A 268 13.92 13.09 26.09
N VAL A 269 13.54 12.47 27.21
CA VAL A 269 12.25 11.78 27.32
C VAL A 269 11.25 12.72 27.96
N LEU A 270 10.18 13.02 27.23
CA LEU A 270 9.10 13.89 27.70
C LEU A 270 8.04 13.10 28.47
N ARG A 271 7.77 11.87 28.04
CA ARG A 271 6.79 10.96 28.65
C ARG A 271 7.22 9.51 28.46
N GLY A 272 6.94 8.67 29.45
CA GLY A 272 7.25 7.23 29.41
C GLY A 272 8.73 6.95 29.65
N SER A 273 9.27 5.95 28.96
CA SER A 273 10.66 5.54 29.07
C SER A 273 11.19 4.98 27.75
N VAL A 274 12.47 5.21 27.50
CA VAL A 274 13.16 4.65 26.33
C VAL A 274 14.42 3.92 26.77
N ARG A 275 14.75 2.85 26.07
CA ARG A 275 16.04 2.17 26.19
C ARG A 275 16.96 2.68 25.10
N ILE A 276 18.20 2.96 25.46
CA ILE A 276 19.25 3.22 24.48
C ILE A 276 20.13 1.96 24.41
N ARG A 277 20.11 1.30 23.26
CA ARG A 277 20.93 0.11 22.95
C ARG A 277 22.18 0.53 22.17
N ASN A 278 23.12 -0.42 22.05
CA ASN A 278 24.43 -0.24 21.40
C ASN A 278 25.28 0.89 22.01
N VAL A 279 25.03 1.19 23.29
CA VAL A 279 25.80 2.11 24.13
C VAL A 279 26.36 1.38 25.36
N ARG A 280 27.43 1.93 25.95
CA ARG A 280 28.01 1.45 27.23
C ARG A 280 28.01 2.58 28.27
N PRO A 281 27.43 2.38 29.47
CA PRO A 281 26.54 1.25 29.82
C PRO A 281 25.24 1.29 28.98
N ARG A 282 24.51 0.16 28.93
CA ARG A 282 23.12 0.19 28.45
C ARG A 282 22.31 0.99 29.47
N ILE A 283 21.48 1.91 28.98
CA ILE A 283 20.72 2.81 29.86
C ILE A 283 19.25 2.83 29.49
N VAL A 284 18.43 3.06 30.50
CA VAL A 284 17.03 3.45 30.36
C VAL A 284 16.94 4.92 30.76
N VAL A 285 16.24 5.71 29.95
CA VAL A 285 16.00 7.13 30.20
C VAL A 285 14.52 7.30 30.50
N LEU A 286 14.22 7.91 31.63
CA LEU A 286 12.86 8.10 32.13
C LEU A 286 12.33 9.50 31.77
N ALA A 287 11.02 9.67 31.86
CA ALA A 287 10.38 10.97 31.67
C ALA A 287 11.02 12.05 32.56
N GLY A 288 11.34 13.19 31.95
CA GLY A 288 12.05 14.29 32.59
C GLY A 288 13.57 14.23 32.40
N GLU A 289 14.14 13.04 32.17
CA GLU A 289 15.59 12.86 32.03
C GLU A 289 16.10 13.14 30.61
N GLU A 290 17.40 13.42 30.53
CA GLU A 290 18.13 13.59 29.28
C GLU A 290 19.38 12.71 29.27
N ALA A 291 19.61 11.99 28.16
CA ALA A 291 20.84 11.26 27.92
C ALA A 291 21.65 11.92 26.81
N LEU A 292 22.96 12.04 27.03
CA LEU A 292 23.93 12.39 26.02
C LEU A 292 24.65 11.13 25.55
N VAL A 293 24.48 10.78 24.29
CA VAL A 293 25.17 9.67 23.63
C VAL A 293 26.30 10.21 22.77
N ARG A 294 27.50 9.66 22.90
CA ARG A 294 28.68 10.02 22.10
C ARG A 294 29.22 8.77 21.42
N CYS A 295 29.21 8.76 20.10
CA CYS A 295 29.71 7.65 19.29
C CYS A 295 31.05 8.04 18.64
N GLY A 296 32.08 7.23 18.85
CA GLY A 296 33.39 7.41 18.22
C GLY A 296 33.51 6.58 16.95
N LYS A 297 34.36 7.00 16.00
CA LYS A 297 34.59 6.24 14.75
C LYS A 297 35.16 4.82 14.98
N ARG A 298 35.86 4.60 16.10
CA ARG A 298 36.53 3.34 16.47
C ARG A 298 36.25 2.89 17.90
N ARG A 299 35.31 3.55 18.59
CA ARG A 299 34.99 3.27 20.00
C ARG A 299 33.48 3.05 20.15
N PRO A 300 33.05 2.14 21.04
CA PRO A 300 31.64 1.97 21.35
C PRO A 300 30.99 3.30 21.72
N CYS A 301 29.70 3.46 21.42
CA CYS A 301 28.97 4.62 21.90
C CYS A 301 28.92 4.62 23.43
N VAL A 302 29.14 5.78 24.04
CA VAL A 302 29.04 5.97 25.49
C VAL A 302 27.84 6.86 25.77
N ALA A 303 27.05 6.51 26.78
CA ALA A 303 25.89 7.29 27.17
C ALA A 303 25.99 7.75 28.63
N THR A 304 25.63 9.00 28.88
CA THR A 304 25.55 9.59 30.22
C THR A 304 24.18 10.22 30.41
N VAL A 305 23.53 9.93 31.53
CA VAL A 305 22.21 10.49 31.88
C VAL A 305 22.40 11.67 32.83
N SER A 306 21.68 12.75 32.55
CA SER A 306 21.50 13.90 33.43
C SER A 306 20.03 14.03 33.82
N ARG A 307 19.79 14.38 35.08
CA ARG A 307 18.46 14.68 35.63
C ARG A 307 18.20 16.18 35.60
#